data_AF-A0A396M5B1-F1
#
_entry.id   AF-A0A396M5B1-F1
#
_cell.length_a   1.000
_cell.length_b   1.000
_cell.length_c   1.000
_cell.angle_alpha   90.00
_cell.angle_beta   90.00
_cell.angle_gamma   90.00
#
_symmetry.space_group_name_H-M   'P 1'
#
loop_
_entity.id
_entity.type
_entity.pdbx_description
1 polymer ?
#
loop_
_entity_poly.entity_id
_entity_poly.type
_entity_poly.pdbx_seq_one_letter_code
_entity_poly.pdbx_strand_id
1 'polypeptide(L)'
;MASLRGIKNDIDYLVSEVISDCYMALYFNDQSKREGIVAVIEEAVDFRNEMIQRANHPADKQNKSLVKKHYAQMRRDMMTRIDALFGKLSDICK
;
A
#
# COMPACT_ATOMS: atom_id res chain seq x y z
N MET A 1 -21.70 -0.32 3.06
CA MET A 1 -20.69 0.55 2.43
C MET A 1 -19.50 0.59 3.36
N ALA A 2 -18.29 0.25 2.92
CA ALA A 2 -17.13 0.47 3.80
C ALA A 2 -17.03 1.98 4.04
N SER A 3 -17.00 2.37 5.31
CA SER A 3 -16.83 3.77 5.70
C SER A 3 -15.44 4.26 5.26
N LEU A 4 -15.26 5.57 5.19
CA LEU A 4 -13.92 6.17 4.97
C LEU A 4 -12.91 5.63 5.99
N ARG A 5 -13.35 5.40 7.24
CA ARG A 5 -12.54 4.74 8.27
C ARG A 5 -12.12 3.33 7.88
N GLY A 6 -13.04 2.53 7.33
CA GLY A 6 -12.73 1.18 6.85
C GLY A 6 -11.65 1.20 5.76
N ILE A 7 -11.77 2.09 4.77
CA ILE A 7 -10.78 2.18 3.69
C ILE A 7 -9.40 2.56 4.23
N LYS A 8 -9.33 3.50 5.18
CA LYS A 8 -8.05 3.88 5.81
C LYS A 8 -7.44 2.73 6.60
N ASN A 9 -8.26 1.98 7.35
CA ASN A 9 -7.81 0.80 8.05
C ASN A 9 -7.28 -0.27 7.09
N ASP A 10 -7.93 -0.47 5.94
CA ASP A 10 -7.47 -1.43 4.92
C ASP A 10 -6.10 -1.00 4.36
N ILE A 11 -5.89 0.29 4.09
CA ILE A 11 -4.60 0.85 3.64
C ILE A 11 -3.53 0.57 4.72
N ASP A 12 -3.81 0.93 5.97
CA ASP A 12 -2.85 0.77 7.07
C ASP A 12 -2.50 -0.70 7.30
N TYR A 13 -3.50 -1.58 7.23
CA TYR A 13 -3.32 -3.01 7.40
C TYR A 13 -2.41 -3.58 6.30
N LEU A 14 -2.77 -3.38 5.03
CA LEU A 14 -2.02 -3.97 3.92
C LEU A 14 -0.58 -3.45 3.82
N VAL A 15 -0.36 -2.16 4.08
CA VAL A 15 1.00 -1.60 4.10
C VAL A 15 1.80 -2.17 5.28
N SER A 16 1.18 -2.36 6.44
CA SER A 16 1.84 -2.95 7.61
C SER A 16 2.28 -4.39 7.36
N GLU A 17 1.50 -5.18 6.61
CA GLU A 17 1.89 -6.54 6.20
C GLU A 17 3.17 -6.50 5.33
N VAL A 18 3.20 -5.64 4.30
CA VAL A 18 4.40 -5.48 3.44
C VAL A 18 5.62 -5.09 4.26
N ILE A 19 5.49 -4.09 5.14
CA ILE A 19 6.60 -3.62 5.98
C ILE A 19 7.06 -4.72 6.95
N SER A 20 6.13 -5.50 7.50
CA SER A 20 6.47 -6.60 8.42
C SER A 20 7.28 -7.68 7.70
N ASP A 21 6.89 -8.05 6.48
CA ASP A 21 7.66 -8.98 5.65
C ASP A 21 9.03 -8.42 5.25
N CYS A 22 9.13 -7.11 4.98
CA CYS A 22 10.42 -6.46 4.76
C CYS A 22 11.32 -6.56 5.99
N TYR A 23 10.79 -6.37 7.21
CA TYR A 23 11.58 -6.56 8.43
C TYR A 23 12.04 -8.01 8.61
N MET A 24 11.18 -8.99 8.30
CA MET A 24 11.58 -10.40 8.31
C MET A 24 12.69 -10.65 7.27
N ALA A 25 12.55 -10.10 6.07
CA ALA A 25 13.58 -10.20 5.04
C ALA A 25 14.92 -9.60 5.49
N LEU A 26 14.91 -8.44 6.15
CA LEU A 26 16.12 -7.83 6.72
C LEU A 26 16.80 -8.69 7.78
N TYR A 27 16.02 -9.49 8.53
CA TYR A 27 16.55 -10.39 9.56
C TYR A 27 17.19 -11.65 8.97
N PHE A 28 16.63 -12.19 7.89
CA PHE A 28 17.05 -13.48 7.31
C PHE A 28 17.97 -13.38 6.08
N ASN A 29 18.07 -12.23 5.43
CA ASN A 29 18.94 -12.03 4.27
C ASN A 29 20.29 -11.40 4.66
N ASP A 30 21.26 -11.51 3.76
CA ASP A 30 22.57 -10.90 3.91
C ASP A 30 22.54 -9.37 3.71
N GLN A 31 23.61 -8.71 4.18
CA GLN A 31 23.70 -7.26 4.17
C GLN A 31 23.66 -6.64 2.76
N SER A 32 24.00 -7.37 1.69
CA SER A 32 23.97 -6.84 0.32
C SER A 32 22.55 -6.55 -0.17
N LYS A 33 21.54 -7.23 0.39
CA LYS A 33 20.12 -7.04 0.04
C LYS A 33 19.45 -5.92 0.84
N ARG A 34 20.10 -5.42 1.89
CA ARG A 34 19.53 -4.44 2.84
C ARG A 34 19.01 -3.18 2.15
N GLU A 35 19.80 -2.57 1.28
CA GLU A 35 19.42 -1.31 0.63
C GLU A 35 18.16 -1.48 -0.24
N GLY A 36 18.08 -2.60 -0.98
CA GLY A 36 16.90 -2.93 -1.77
C GLY A 36 15.65 -3.11 -0.90
N ILE A 37 15.76 -3.82 0.22
CA ILE A 37 14.63 -4.04 1.12
C ILE A 37 14.19 -2.72 1.78
N VAL A 38 15.13 -1.86 2.18
CA VAL A 38 14.81 -0.53 2.73
C VAL A 38 14.08 0.34 1.69
N ALA A 39 14.49 0.29 0.41
CA ALA A 39 13.79 1.01 -0.65
C ALA A 39 12.33 0.54 -0.82
N VAL A 40 12.04 -0.75 -0.63
CA VAL A 40 10.65 -1.26 -0.63
C VAL A 40 9.85 -0.73 0.55
N ILE A 41 10.46 -0.61 1.74
CA ILE A 41 9.81 -0.01 2.91
C ILE A 41 9.47 1.46 2.64
N GLU A 42 10.41 2.23 2.09
CA GLU A 42 10.18 3.64 1.75
C GLU A 42 9.04 3.79 0.74
N GLU A 43 9.04 2.98 -0.32
CA GLU A 43 7.96 2.99 -1.33
C GLU A 43 6.60 2.61 -0.72
N ALA A 44 6.56 1.67 0.22
CA ALA A 44 5.34 1.29 0.92
C ALA A 44 4.79 2.44 1.79
N VAL A 45 5.68 3.20 2.46
CA VAL A 45 5.30 4.38 3.25
C VAL A 45 4.76 5.49 2.34
N ASP A 46 5.40 5.75 1.22
CA ASP A 46 4.94 6.75 0.25
C ASP A 46 3.58 6.38 -0.34
N PHE A 47 3.40 5.11 -0.70
CA PHE A 47 2.13 4.58 -1.15
C PHE A 47 1.02 4.77 -0.12
N ARG A 48 1.29 4.48 1.16
CA ARG A 48 0.33 4.73 2.24
C ARG A 48 -0.11 6.19 2.26
N ASN A 49 0.86 7.11 2.22
CA ASN A 49 0.59 8.55 2.27
C ASN A 49 -0.27 9.00 1.09
N GLU A 50 0.06 8.57 -0.13
CA GLU A 50 -0.73 8.84 -1.34
C GLU A 50 -2.17 8.34 -1.20
N MET A 51 -2.35 7.10 -0.74
CA MET A 51 -3.67 6.49 -0.62
C MET A 51 -4.53 7.14 0.45
N ILE A 52 -3.95 7.53 1.59
CA ILE A 52 -4.66 8.30 2.62
C ILE A 52 -5.09 9.66 2.07
N GLN A 53 -4.22 10.34 1.31
CA GLN A 53 -4.58 11.61 0.66
C GLN A 53 -5.74 11.42 -0.32
N ARG A 54 -5.68 10.41 -1.18
CA ARG A 54 -6.76 10.07 -2.13
C ARG A 54 -8.07 9.70 -1.44
N ALA A 55 -8.00 9.03 -0.29
CA ALA A 55 -9.19 8.67 0.49
C ALA A 55 -9.89 9.91 1.06
N ASN A 56 -9.12 10.93 1.48
CA ASN A 56 -9.67 12.18 2.01
C ASN A 56 -10.25 13.11 0.94
N HIS A 57 -9.87 12.92 -0.33
CA HIS A 57 -10.18 13.83 -1.44
C HIS A 57 -10.82 13.10 -2.64
N PRO A 58 -12.07 12.62 -2.54
CA PRO A 58 -12.78 12.08 -3.69
C PRO A 58 -13.09 13.17 -4.73
N ALA A 59 -13.02 12.80 -6.02
CA ALA A 59 -13.06 13.71 -7.17
C ALA A 59 -14.30 14.63 -7.24
N ASP A 60 -15.46 14.15 -6.80
CA ASP A 60 -16.69 14.97 -6.68
C ASP A 60 -17.48 14.50 -5.46
N LYS A 61 -17.41 15.28 -4.36
CA LYS A 61 -18.08 14.96 -3.09
C LYS A 61 -19.61 15.00 -3.19
N GLN A 62 -20.18 15.70 -4.18
CA GLN A 62 -21.62 15.86 -4.33
C GLN A 62 -22.24 14.74 -5.16
N ASN A 63 -21.49 14.19 -6.12
CA ASN A 63 -21.95 13.09 -6.95
C ASN A 63 -21.70 11.71 -6.33
N LYS A 64 -22.73 11.16 -5.65
CA LYS A 64 -22.66 9.84 -5.00
C LYS A 64 -22.17 8.70 -5.90
N SER A 65 -22.52 8.73 -7.19
CA SER A 65 -22.08 7.70 -8.16
C SER A 65 -20.58 7.78 -8.41
N LEU A 66 -20.06 8.99 -8.59
CA LEU A 66 -18.62 9.23 -8.77
C LEU A 66 -17.83 8.90 -7.50
N VAL A 67 -18.35 9.24 -6.31
CA VAL A 67 -17.74 8.84 -5.03
C VAL A 67 -17.62 7.31 -4.92
N LYS A 68 -18.67 6.56 -5.29
CA LYS A 68 -18.64 5.09 -5.27
C LYS A 68 -17.60 4.54 -6.25
N LYS A 69 -17.52 5.09 -7.47
CA LYS A 69 -16.53 4.71 -8.48
C LYS A 69 -15.09 5.01 -8.02
N HIS A 70 -14.87 6.17 -7.40
CA HIS A 70 -13.58 6.59 -6.83
C HIS A 70 -13.05 5.55 -5.84
N TYR A 71 -13.85 5.20 -4.83
CA TYR A 71 -13.41 4.22 -3.83
C TYR A 71 -13.30 2.79 -4.39
N ALA A 72 -14.10 2.43 -5.39
CA ALA A 72 -13.94 1.14 -6.07
C ALA A 72 -12.62 1.08 -6.86
N GLN A 73 -12.23 2.17 -7.52
CA GLN A 73 -10.94 2.26 -8.21
C GLN A 73 -9.79 2.24 -7.21
N MET A 74 -9.88 3.01 -6.13
CA MET A 74 -8.86 3.00 -5.08
C MET A 74 -8.58 1.60 -4.54
N ARG A 75 -9.62 0.77 -4.31
CA ARG A 75 -9.41 -0.61 -3.86
C ARG A 75 -8.64 -1.45 -4.87
N ARG A 76 -8.93 -1.30 -6.17
CA ARG A 76 -8.19 -2.02 -7.22
C ARG A 76 -6.74 -1.59 -7.25
N ASP A 77 -6.50 -0.28 -7.28
CA ASP A 77 -5.15 0.28 -7.29
C ASP A 77 -4.37 -0.15 -6.06
N MET A 78 -5.04 -0.21 -4.89
CA MET A 78 -4.43 -0.64 -3.64
C MET A 78 -3.92 -2.08 -3.73
N MET A 79 -4.76 -3.01 -4.18
CA MET A 79 -4.36 -4.41 -4.34
C MET A 79 -3.21 -4.55 -5.34
N THR A 80 -3.31 -3.90 -6.51
CA THR A 80 -2.24 -3.95 -7.52
C THR A 80 -0.91 -3.41 -7.00
N ARG A 81 -0.92 -2.32 -6.23
CA ARG A 81 0.30 -1.71 -5.67
C ARG A 81 0.91 -2.61 -4.58
N ILE A 82 0.08 -3.19 -3.71
CA ILE A 82 0.54 -4.13 -2.68
C ILE A 82 1.15 -5.38 -3.31
N ASP A 83 0.49 -5.98 -4.31
CA ASP A 83 1.03 -7.13 -5.04
C ASP A 83 2.38 -6.80 -5.69
N ALA A 84 2.53 -5.59 -6.26
CA ALA A 84 3.79 -5.14 -6.83
C ALA A 84 4.90 -4.97 -5.78
N LEU A 85 4.58 -4.46 -4.58
CA LEU A 85 5.56 -4.33 -3.49
C LEU A 85 6.03 -5.70 -3.00
N PHE A 86 5.12 -6.67 -2.83
CA PHE A 86 5.50 -8.05 -2.51
C PHE A 86 6.31 -8.71 -3.62
N GLY A 87 5.98 -8.46 -4.88
CA GLY A 87 6.77 -8.91 -6.04
C GLY A 87 8.21 -8.38 -5.99
N LYS A 88 8.37 -7.07 -5.76
CA LYS A 88 9.70 -6.43 -5.59
C LYS A 88 10.48 -7.03 -4.44
N LEU A 89 9.85 -7.21 -3.27
CA LEU A 89 10.49 -7.83 -2.13
C LEU A 89 10.93 -9.27 -2.44
N SER A 90 10.06 -10.05 -3.10
CA SER A 90 10.39 -11.41 -3.52
C SER A 90 11.59 -11.45 -4.46
N ASP A 91 11.64 -10.55 -5.44
CA ASP A 91 12.75 -10.49 -6.40
C ASP A 91 14.09 -10.12 -5.75
N ILE A 92 14.07 -9.27 -4.72
CA ILE A 92 15.27 -8.95 -3.93
C ILE A 92 15.71 -10.15 -3.09
N CYS A 93 14.76 -10.89 -2.53
CA CYS A 93 15.04 -12.02 -1.63
C CYS A 93 15.47 -13.31 -2.35
N LYS A 94 15.20 -13.45 -3.66
CA LYS A 94 15.71 -14.58 -4.48
C LYS A 94 17.23 -14.64 -4.51
#